data_AF-H3B937-F1
#
_entry.id   AF-H3B937-F1
#
_cell.length_a   1.000
_cell.length_b   1.000
_cell.length_c   1.000
_cell.angle_alpha   90.00
_cell.angle_beta   90.00
_cell.angle_gamma   90.00
#
_symmetry.space_group_name_H-M   'P 1'
#
loop_
_entity.id
_entity.type
_entity.pdbx_description
1 polymer ?
#
loop_
_entity_poly.entity_id
_entity_poly.type
_entity_poly.pdbx_seq_one_letter_code
_entity_poly.pdbx_strand_id
1 'polypeptide(L)'
;MLKIMGEAVAHVARKANETVENGKDCLDLADCKLMNFPVGIYKVLRNVTEKIYVITLANNQMKSITSKFITTFSQLRELNLEGNYLCQLPEEVQTLVYLTSINLARNKFTEFPKPLIGVKALETINLEQNEITEVPVEKLVSMSSLKCLNLKSNPLDKEKLAASQPMIKFELLTTVEEAETLDQA
;
A
#
# COMPACT_ATOMS: atom_id res chain seq x y z
N MET A 1 -18.83 -6.57 -22.87
CA MET A 1 -18.28 -7.10 -21.60
C MET A 1 -17.20 -8.16 -21.84
N LEU A 2 -17.47 -9.26 -22.57
CA LEU A 2 -16.49 -10.32 -22.87
C LEU A 2 -15.21 -9.86 -23.60
N LYS A 3 -15.31 -8.96 -24.59
CA LYS A 3 -14.16 -8.46 -25.37
C LYS A 3 -13.19 -7.61 -24.54
N ILE A 4 -13.74 -6.75 -23.68
CA ILE A 4 -13.00 -5.89 -22.74
C ILE A 4 -12.27 -6.74 -21.68
N MET A 5 -12.90 -7.84 -21.24
CA MET A 5 -12.30 -8.78 -20.29
C MET A 5 -11.09 -9.50 -20.91
N GLY A 6 -11.18 -9.89 -22.18
CA GLY A 6 -10.10 -10.56 -22.90
C GLY A 6 -8.88 -9.67 -23.12
N GLU A 7 -9.10 -8.40 -23.48
CA GLU A 7 -8.02 -7.42 -23.68
C GLU A 7 -7.28 -7.10 -22.37
N ALA A 8 -8.00 -6.93 -21.25
CA ALA A 8 -7.39 -6.71 -19.94
C ALA A 8 -6.52 -7.90 -19.49
N VAL A 9 -7.01 -9.13 -19.69
CA VAL A 9 -6.25 -10.35 -19.35
C VAL A 9 -5.02 -10.51 -20.24
N ALA A 10 -5.14 -10.28 -21.54
CA ALA A 10 -4.02 -10.34 -22.47
C ALA A 10 -2.95 -9.28 -22.15
N HIS A 11 -3.38 -8.06 -21.79
CA HIS A 11 -2.48 -6.98 -21.40
C HIS A 11 -1.68 -7.31 -20.13
N VAL A 12 -2.36 -7.83 -19.10
CA VAL A 12 -1.72 -8.25 -17.84
C VAL A 12 -0.76 -9.41 -18.07
N ALA A 13 -1.16 -10.42 -18.87
CA ALA A 13 -0.31 -11.54 -19.21
C ALA A 13 0.96 -11.10 -19.96
N ARG A 14 0.82 -10.14 -20.90
CA ARG A 14 1.95 -9.56 -21.62
C ARG A 14 2.92 -8.85 -20.68
N LYS A 15 2.44 -7.97 -19.80
CA LYS A 15 3.30 -7.28 -18.81
C LYS A 15 4.06 -8.28 -17.91
N ALA A 16 3.40 -9.35 -17.49
CA ALA A 16 4.04 -10.40 -16.69
C ALA A 16 5.07 -11.20 -17.48
N ASN A 17 4.80 -11.54 -18.75
CA ASN A 17 5.77 -12.21 -19.61
C ASN A 17 6.98 -11.32 -19.87
N GLU A 18 6.78 -10.03 -20.17
CA GLU A 18 7.85 -9.05 -20.35
C GLU A 18 8.73 -8.92 -19.09
N THR A 19 8.15 -9.07 -17.90
CA THR A 19 8.90 -9.10 -16.63
C THR A 19 9.85 -10.30 -16.58
N VAL A 20 9.36 -11.48 -16.97
CA VAL A 20 10.15 -12.72 -17.00
C VAL A 20 11.23 -12.68 -18.09
N GLU A 21 10.86 -12.32 -19.32
CA GLU A 21 11.74 -12.31 -20.49
C GLU A 21 12.91 -11.35 -20.32
N ASN A 22 12.65 -10.17 -19.74
CA ASN A 22 13.67 -9.16 -19.52
C ASN A 22 14.38 -9.30 -18.16
N GLY A 23 14.02 -10.29 -17.35
CA GLY A 23 14.60 -10.50 -16.03
C GLY A 23 14.42 -9.31 -15.07
N LYS A 24 13.30 -8.60 -15.18
CA LYS A 24 13.02 -7.43 -14.34
C LYS A 24 12.76 -7.86 -12.90
N ASP A 25 13.17 -7.01 -11.97
CA ASP A 25 12.84 -7.11 -10.55
C ASP A 25 11.54 -6.37 -10.18
N CYS A 26 10.91 -5.72 -11.16
CA CYS A 26 9.66 -4.99 -11.00
C CYS A 26 8.54 -5.61 -11.84
N LEU A 27 7.37 -5.78 -11.20
CA LEU A 27 6.14 -6.14 -11.88
C LEU A 27 5.16 -4.96 -11.80
N ASP A 28 4.95 -4.33 -12.95
CA ASP A 28 3.94 -3.29 -13.12
C ASP A 28 2.64 -3.89 -13.62
N LEU A 29 1.58 -3.78 -12.82
CA LEU A 29 0.21 -4.09 -13.20
C LEU A 29 -0.73 -2.92 -12.86
N ALA A 30 -0.22 -1.69 -12.91
CA ALA A 30 -1.02 -0.49 -12.73
C ALA A 30 -2.04 -0.32 -13.86
N ASP A 31 -3.18 0.31 -13.54
CA ASP A 31 -4.22 0.70 -14.51
C ASP A 31 -4.79 -0.47 -15.33
N CYS A 32 -4.82 -1.67 -14.76
CA CYS A 32 -5.26 -2.89 -15.42
C CYS A 32 -6.72 -3.26 -15.14
N LYS A 33 -7.46 -2.40 -14.43
CA LYS A 33 -8.86 -2.62 -14.01
C LYS A 33 -9.05 -3.92 -13.22
N LEU A 34 -8.03 -4.32 -12.47
CA LEU A 34 -8.02 -5.57 -11.70
C LEU A 34 -8.93 -5.47 -10.49
N MET A 35 -9.87 -6.41 -10.35
CA MET A 35 -10.64 -6.56 -9.11
C MET A 35 -9.89 -7.44 -8.09
N ASN A 36 -9.02 -8.32 -8.57
CA ASN A 36 -8.20 -9.25 -7.79
C ASN A 36 -6.88 -9.50 -8.54
N PHE A 37 -5.86 -9.95 -7.82
CA PHE A 37 -4.62 -10.40 -8.46
C PHE A 37 -4.89 -11.65 -9.31
N PRO A 38 -4.59 -11.67 -10.63
CA PRO A 38 -5.03 -12.76 -11.48
C PRO A 38 -4.26 -14.06 -11.21
N VAL A 39 -5.01 -15.16 -11.02
CA VAL A 39 -4.42 -16.45 -10.63
C VAL A 39 -3.42 -16.98 -11.67
N GLY A 40 -3.64 -16.69 -12.96
CA GLY A 40 -2.73 -17.09 -14.04
C GLY A 40 -1.33 -16.47 -13.91
N ILE A 41 -1.21 -15.28 -13.30
CA ILE A 41 0.07 -14.60 -13.14
C ILE A 41 1.00 -15.35 -12.18
N TYR A 42 0.47 -16.05 -11.18
CA TYR A 42 1.29 -16.94 -10.33
C TYR A 42 2.00 -18.02 -11.15
N LYS A 43 1.36 -18.53 -12.21
CA LYS A 43 1.96 -19.55 -13.08
C LYS A 43 3.05 -18.97 -13.97
N VAL A 44 2.83 -17.75 -14.50
CA VAL A 44 3.80 -17.05 -15.34
C VAL A 44 5.05 -16.71 -14.55
N LEU A 45 4.89 -16.21 -13.33
CA LEU A 45 5.99 -15.70 -12.51
C LEU A 45 6.68 -16.74 -11.64
N ARG A 46 6.23 -18.01 -11.65
CA ARG A 46 6.66 -19.06 -10.69
C ARG A 46 8.18 -19.25 -10.53
N ASN A 47 8.98 -18.88 -11.55
CA ASN A 47 10.43 -19.04 -11.55
C ASN A 47 11.20 -17.74 -11.26
N VAL A 48 10.49 -16.62 -11.08
CA VAL A 48 11.09 -15.28 -10.88
C VAL A 48 10.56 -14.56 -9.64
N THR A 49 9.62 -15.15 -8.90
CA THR A 49 9.00 -14.50 -7.73
C THR A 49 10.02 -14.04 -6.68
N GLU A 50 11.10 -14.80 -6.47
CA GLU A 50 12.18 -14.45 -5.54
C GLU A 50 13.08 -13.30 -6.02
N LYS A 51 12.95 -12.91 -7.30
CA LYS A 51 13.69 -11.79 -7.90
C LYS A 51 12.83 -10.54 -8.05
N ILE A 52 11.54 -10.61 -7.71
CA ILE A 52 10.64 -9.45 -7.77
C ILE A 52 10.69 -8.73 -6.42
N TYR A 53 11.20 -7.50 -6.46
CA TYR A 53 11.36 -6.62 -5.30
C TYR A 53 10.34 -5.48 -5.30
N VAL A 54 9.80 -5.13 -6.47
CA VAL A 54 8.85 -4.02 -6.62
C VAL A 54 7.60 -4.52 -7.32
N ILE A 55 6.43 -4.29 -6.72
CA ILE A 55 5.14 -4.50 -7.39
C ILE A 55 4.32 -3.22 -7.32
N THR A 56 3.80 -2.81 -8.48
CA THR A 56 2.74 -1.80 -8.53
C THR A 56 1.44 -2.42 -9.04
N LEU A 57 0.39 -2.23 -8.25
CA LEU A 57 -1.01 -2.56 -8.54
C LEU A 57 -1.87 -1.29 -8.44
N ALA A 58 -1.25 -0.12 -8.63
CA ALA A 58 -1.92 1.17 -8.51
C ALA A 58 -3.08 1.33 -9.51
N ASN A 59 -4.08 2.14 -9.13
CA ASN A 59 -5.23 2.51 -9.97
C ASN A 59 -5.99 1.30 -10.53
N ASN A 60 -6.24 0.32 -9.67
CA ASN A 60 -7.06 -0.85 -9.98
C ASN A 60 -8.39 -0.77 -9.21
N GLN A 61 -9.13 -1.87 -9.12
CA GLN A 61 -10.42 -1.96 -8.44
C GLN A 61 -10.38 -3.01 -7.33
N MET A 62 -9.21 -3.18 -6.72
CA MET A 62 -8.99 -4.24 -5.74
C MET A 62 -9.64 -3.89 -4.41
N LYS A 63 -10.44 -4.81 -3.89
CA LYS A 63 -11.06 -4.70 -2.55
C LYS A 63 -10.24 -5.40 -1.47
N SER A 64 -9.37 -6.32 -1.87
CA SER A 64 -8.47 -7.03 -0.98
C SER A 64 -7.21 -7.49 -1.70
N ILE A 65 -6.17 -7.76 -0.91
CA ILE A 65 -4.99 -8.53 -1.30
C ILE A 65 -5.04 -9.85 -0.53
N THR A 66 -4.69 -10.95 -1.19
CA THR A 66 -4.76 -12.29 -0.58
C THR A 66 -3.48 -12.64 0.16
N SER A 67 -3.58 -13.47 1.20
CA SER A 67 -2.42 -14.08 1.88
C SER A 67 -1.48 -14.80 0.90
N LYS A 68 -2.04 -15.41 -0.15
CA LYS A 68 -1.27 -16.05 -1.22
C LYS A 68 -0.40 -15.04 -1.98
N PHE A 69 -0.91 -13.86 -2.31
CA PHE A 69 -0.12 -12.83 -2.95
C PHE A 69 1.09 -12.46 -2.09
N ILE A 70 0.86 -12.18 -0.81
CA ILE A 70 1.91 -11.78 0.12
C ILE A 70 2.98 -12.86 0.30
N THR A 71 2.57 -14.10 0.53
CA THR A 71 3.51 -15.22 0.73
C THR A 71 4.26 -15.59 -0.55
N THR A 72 3.69 -15.35 -1.73
CA THR A 72 4.36 -15.59 -3.02
C THR A 72 5.45 -14.57 -3.29
N PHE A 73 5.23 -13.29 -2.97
CA PHE A 73 6.16 -12.20 -3.21
C PHE A 73 6.85 -11.78 -1.91
N SER A 74 7.44 -12.74 -1.20
CA SER A 74 8.06 -12.53 0.12
C SER A 74 9.32 -11.67 0.10
N GLN A 75 9.91 -11.45 -1.08
CA GLN A 75 11.11 -10.62 -1.29
C GLN A 75 10.79 -9.15 -1.58
N LEU A 76 9.52 -8.74 -1.50
CA LEU A 76 9.10 -7.36 -1.76
C LEU A 76 9.83 -6.36 -0.87
N ARG A 77 10.31 -5.30 -1.51
CA ARG A 77 10.88 -4.10 -0.90
C ARG A 77 9.91 -2.93 -1.04
N GLU A 78 9.21 -2.84 -2.17
CA GLU A 78 8.24 -1.79 -2.44
C GLU A 78 6.92 -2.35 -2.97
N LEU A 79 5.82 -1.93 -2.37
CA LEU A 79 4.47 -2.31 -2.78
C LEU A 79 3.59 -1.08 -2.95
N ASN A 80 3.18 -0.82 -4.19
CA ASN A 80 2.24 0.25 -4.50
C ASN A 80 0.85 -0.31 -4.78
N LEU A 81 -0.11 0.07 -3.93
CA LEU A 81 -1.52 -0.30 -3.97
C LEU A 81 -2.43 0.94 -4.04
N GLU A 82 -1.87 2.10 -4.41
CA GLU A 82 -2.60 3.37 -4.50
C GLU A 82 -3.85 3.25 -5.38
N GLY A 83 -4.90 4.00 -5.05
CA GLY A 83 -6.03 4.17 -5.96
C GLY A 83 -6.82 2.87 -6.16
N ASN A 84 -7.04 2.13 -5.08
CA ASN A 84 -7.85 0.92 -5.03
C ASN A 84 -9.03 1.11 -4.05
N TYR A 85 -9.71 0.03 -3.70
CA TYR A 85 -10.83 0.03 -2.74
C TYR A 85 -10.49 -0.83 -1.50
N LEU A 86 -9.22 -0.86 -1.10
CA LEU A 86 -8.78 -1.64 0.06
C LEU A 86 -9.26 -0.99 1.35
N CYS A 87 -9.83 -1.79 2.25
CA CYS A 87 -10.17 -1.38 3.61
C CYS A 87 -9.36 -2.11 4.69
N GLN A 88 -8.67 -3.19 4.32
CA GLN A 88 -7.84 -3.99 5.21
C GLN A 88 -6.69 -4.65 4.45
N LEU A 89 -5.67 -5.09 5.19
CA LEU A 89 -4.58 -5.92 4.69
C LEU A 89 -4.63 -7.30 5.38
N PRO A 90 -4.20 -8.38 4.71
CA PRO A 90 -4.09 -9.68 5.35
C PRO A 90 -2.96 -9.68 6.40
N GLU A 91 -3.09 -10.50 7.44
CA GLU A 91 -2.11 -10.64 8.52
C GLU A 91 -0.72 -11.03 8.02
N GLU A 92 -0.64 -11.77 6.91
CA GLU A 92 0.63 -12.18 6.31
C GLU A 92 1.51 -11.01 5.87
N VAL A 93 0.99 -9.79 5.73
CA VAL A 93 1.82 -8.60 5.42
C VAL A 93 2.97 -8.44 6.41
N GLN A 94 2.78 -8.80 7.68
CA GLN A 94 3.84 -8.76 8.69
C GLN A 94 5.05 -9.67 8.37
N THR A 95 4.88 -10.64 7.45
CA THR A 95 5.94 -11.56 7.03
C THR A 95 6.88 -10.97 5.97
N LEU A 96 6.55 -9.80 5.41
CA LEU A 96 7.36 -9.11 4.41
C LEU A 96 8.57 -8.42 5.06
N VAL A 97 9.53 -9.21 5.54
CA VAL A 97 10.69 -8.73 6.32
C VAL A 97 11.62 -7.77 5.57
N TYR A 98 11.50 -7.67 4.24
CA TYR A 98 12.29 -6.78 3.39
C TYR A 98 11.52 -5.55 2.91
N LEU A 99 10.22 -5.43 3.22
CA LEU A 99 9.39 -4.34 2.74
C LEU A 99 9.77 -3.04 3.44
N THR A 100 10.28 -2.09 2.68
CA THR A 100 10.71 -0.77 3.15
C THR A 100 9.72 0.33 2.81
N SER A 101 8.93 0.16 1.75
CA SER A 101 7.94 1.16 1.32
C SER A 101 6.61 0.53 0.94
N ILE A 102 5.53 1.10 1.45
CA ILE A 102 4.17 0.76 1.03
C ILE A 102 3.35 2.01 0.74
N ASN A 103 2.73 2.04 -0.43
CA ASN A 103 1.78 3.09 -0.81
C ASN A 103 0.36 2.53 -0.83
N LEU A 104 -0.47 3.02 0.09
CA LEU A 104 -1.89 2.71 0.26
C LEU A 104 -2.76 3.97 0.09
N ALA A 105 -2.21 5.04 -0.51
CA ALA A 105 -2.96 6.26 -0.71
C ALA A 105 -4.21 6.02 -1.54
N ARG A 106 -5.25 6.86 -1.37
CA ARG A 106 -6.47 6.81 -2.18
C ARG A 106 -7.15 5.44 -2.12
N ASN A 107 -7.31 4.90 -0.91
CA ASN A 107 -8.02 3.66 -0.61
C ASN A 107 -9.20 3.95 0.34
N LYS A 108 -9.66 2.94 1.09
CA LYS A 108 -10.85 2.96 1.95
C LYS A 108 -10.54 2.47 3.37
N PHE A 109 -9.32 2.71 3.85
CA PHE A 109 -8.95 2.40 5.23
C PHE A 109 -9.65 3.37 6.19
N THR A 110 -10.36 2.83 7.18
CA THR A 110 -10.99 3.62 8.27
C THR A 110 -10.17 3.60 9.56
N GLU A 111 -9.26 2.64 9.68
CA GLU A 111 -8.28 2.53 10.76
C GLU A 111 -6.88 2.30 10.17
N PHE A 112 -5.84 2.56 10.96
CA PHE A 112 -4.49 2.19 10.56
C PHE A 112 -4.39 0.66 10.35
N PRO A 113 -3.82 0.18 9.23
CA PRO A 113 -3.69 -1.24 8.94
C PRO A 113 -2.70 -1.93 9.91
N LYS A 114 -3.25 -2.56 10.95
CA LYS A 114 -2.51 -3.21 12.05
C LYS A 114 -1.38 -4.16 11.60
N PRO A 115 -1.51 -4.96 10.52
CA PRO A 115 -0.41 -5.83 10.06
C PRO A 115 0.89 -5.09 9.70
N LEU A 116 0.82 -3.80 9.34
CA LEU A 116 2.02 -3.00 9.03
C LEU A 116 2.92 -2.79 10.26
N ILE A 117 2.36 -2.83 11.47
CA ILE A 117 3.13 -2.67 12.71
C ILE A 117 4.16 -3.79 12.86
N GLY A 118 3.87 -4.99 12.35
CA GLY A 118 4.78 -6.14 12.40
C GLY A 118 5.92 -6.09 11.37
N VAL A 119 5.87 -5.19 10.39
CA VAL A 119 6.86 -5.12 9.30
C VAL A 119 8.09 -4.33 9.77
N LYS A 120 9.10 -5.06 10.24
CA LYS A 120 10.28 -4.46 10.91
C LYS A 120 11.13 -3.55 10.03
N ALA A 121 11.17 -3.77 8.71
CA ALA A 121 11.98 -3.00 7.78
C ALA A 121 11.24 -1.78 7.20
N LEU A 122 9.97 -1.57 7.56
CA LEU A 122 9.13 -0.56 6.93
C LEU A 122 9.59 0.85 7.31
N GLU A 123 9.98 1.63 6.30
CA GLU A 123 10.50 2.99 6.46
C GLU A 123 9.48 4.04 6.04
N THR A 124 8.69 3.75 5.01
CA THR A 124 7.72 4.70 4.44
C THR A 124 6.35 4.06 4.32
N ILE A 125 5.35 4.74 4.87
CA ILE A 125 3.94 4.37 4.76
C ILE A 125 3.18 5.58 4.21
N ASN A 126 2.54 5.41 3.06
CA ASN A 126 1.61 6.40 2.54
C ASN A 126 0.17 5.91 2.69
N LEU A 127 -0.62 6.62 3.50
CA LEU A 127 -2.05 6.40 3.75
C LEU A 127 -2.86 7.65 3.41
N GLU A 128 -2.30 8.56 2.61
CA GLU A 128 -2.99 9.78 2.18
C GLU A 128 -4.34 9.50 1.51
N GLN A 129 -5.32 10.37 1.71
CA GLN A 129 -6.64 10.26 1.08
C GLN A 129 -7.31 8.90 1.38
N ASN A 130 -7.39 8.57 2.67
CA ASN A 130 -8.19 7.47 3.19
C ASN A 130 -9.28 8.03 4.14
N GLU A 131 -9.93 7.16 4.90
CA GLU A 131 -11.02 7.50 5.82
C GLU A 131 -10.59 7.26 7.28
N ILE A 132 -9.29 7.36 7.57
CA ILE A 132 -8.70 7.03 8.87
C ILE A 132 -9.05 8.11 9.89
N THR A 133 -9.73 7.71 10.96
CA THR A 133 -10.08 8.62 12.06
C THR A 133 -9.09 8.55 13.23
N GLU A 134 -8.44 7.40 13.41
CA GLU A 134 -7.51 7.17 14.52
C GLU A 134 -6.31 6.31 14.12
N VAL A 135 -5.21 6.51 14.84
CA VAL A 135 -3.94 5.81 14.59
C VAL A 135 -3.35 5.37 15.94
N PRO A 136 -2.87 4.13 16.07
CA PRO A 136 -2.33 3.60 17.32
C PRO A 136 -0.90 4.11 17.56
N VAL A 137 -0.74 5.38 17.93
CA VAL A 137 0.58 6.04 18.01
C VAL A 137 1.54 5.29 18.93
N GLU A 138 1.07 4.79 20.08
CA GLU A 138 1.88 3.99 21.02
C GLU A 138 2.56 2.79 20.34
N LYS A 139 1.88 2.14 19.38
CA LYS A 139 2.43 1.01 18.63
C LYS A 139 3.34 1.48 17.50
N LEU A 140 3.03 2.59 16.86
CA LEU A 140 3.88 3.14 15.79
C LEU A 140 5.26 3.56 16.29
N VAL A 141 5.35 4.04 17.54
CA VAL A 141 6.65 4.37 18.16
C VAL A 141 7.57 3.15 18.28
N SER A 142 7.01 1.93 18.28
CA SER A 142 7.80 0.69 18.29
C SER A 142 8.38 0.31 16.91
N MET A 143 7.94 0.97 15.84
CA MET A 143 8.44 0.74 14.48
C MET A 143 9.79 1.43 14.30
N SER A 144 10.87 0.76 14.71
CA SER A 144 12.22 1.32 14.77
C SER A 144 12.78 1.84 13.45
N SER A 145 12.29 1.32 12.32
CA SER A 145 12.75 1.67 10.98
C SER A 145 11.90 2.74 10.31
N LEU A 146 10.73 3.07 10.88
CA LEU A 146 9.79 4.00 10.28
C LEU A 146 10.41 5.41 10.26
N LYS A 147 10.44 6.01 9.08
CA LYS A 147 10.99 7.35 8.83
C LYS A 147 9.91 8.33 8.43
N CYS A 148 8.91 7.89 7.67
CA CYS A 148 7.82 8.74 7.19
C CYS A 148 6.48 8.01 7.23
N LEU A 149 5.48 8.66 7.82
CA LEU A 149 4.07 8.27 7.78
C LEU A 149 3.25 9.42 7.23
N ASN A 150 2.68 9.22 6.04
CA ASN A 150 1.77 10.18 5.42
C ASN A 150 0.31 9.82 5.69
N LEU A 151 -0.40 10.70 6.39
CA LEU A 151 -1.83 10.61 6.69
C LEU A 151 -2.59 11.85 6.20
N LYS A 152 -2.02 12.64 5.27
CA LYS A 152 -2.72 13.78 4.68
C LYS A 152 -4.09 13.37 4.15
N SER A 153 -5.05 14.29 4.22
CA SER A 153 -6.40 14.10 3.72
C SER A 153 -7.12 12.89 4.34
N ASN A 154 -6.95 12.69 5.65
CA ASN A 154 -7.73 11.76 6.46
C ASN A 154 -8.51 12.53 7.55
N PRO A 155 -9.72 12.08 7.94
CA PRO A 155 -10.53 12.71 8.98
C PRO A 155 -10.02 12.39 10.40
N LEU A 156 -8.74 12.65 10.66
CA LEU A 156 -8.08 12.32 11.93
C LEU A 156 -8.60 13.16 13.10
N ASP A 157 -8.74 12.51 14.26
CA ASP A 157 -8.92 13.21 15.54
C ASP A 157 -7.62 13.94 15.92
N LYS A 158 -7.60 15.26 15.70
CA LYS A 158 -6.44 16.12 15.90
C LYS A 158 -6.00 16.19 17.36
N GLU A 159 -6.93 16.14 18.31
CA GLU A 159 -6.61 16.27 19.74
C GLU A 159 -5.82 15.06 20.23
N LYS A 160 -6.26 13.86 19.88
CA LYS A 160 -5.55 12.61 20.19
C LYS A 160 -4.17 12.55 19.54
N LEU A 161 -4.06 13.04 18.31
CA LEU A 161 -2.79 13.03 17.58
C LEU A 161 -1.79 14.03 18.17
N ALA A 162 -2.24 15.24 18.52
CA ALA A 162 -1.42 16.28 19.15
C ALA A 162 -0.84 15.81 20.50
N ALA A 163 -1.66 15.15 21.33
CA ALA A 163 -1.21 14.59 22.60
C ALA A 163 -0.07 13.56 22.44
N SER A 164 0.00 12.90 21.27
CA SER A 164 0.97 11.84 21.00
C SER A 164 2.22 12.33 20.24
N GLN A 165 2.22 13.56 19.71
CA GLN A 165 3.34 14.12 18.93
C GLN A 165 4.71 14.05 19.61
N PRO A 166 4.87 14.31 20.93
CA PRO A 166 6.19 14.29 21.57
C PRO A 166 6.89 12.92 21.52
N MET A 167 6.14 11.83 21.31
CA MET A 167 6.66 10.47 21.29
C MET A 167 7.09 10.01 19.89
N ILE A 168 6.70 10.75 18.84
CA ILE A 168 6.90 10.38 17.45
C ILE A 168 8.34 10.70 17.03
N LYS A 169 9.05 9.68 16.54
CA LYS A 169 10.46 9.77 16.09
C LYS A 169 10.62 9.77 14.57
N PHE A 170 9.52 9.86 13.85
CA PHE A 170 9.45 9.81 12.39
C PHE A 170 8.71 11.04 11.86
N GLU A 171 8.89 11.34 10.59
CA GLU A 171 8.15 12.40 9.91
C GLU A 171 6.69 12.01 9.79
N LEU A 172 5.81 12.78 10.43
CA LEU A 172 4.36 12.59 10.38
C LEU A 172 3.76 13.70 9.51
N LEU A 173 3.23 13.33 8.35
CA LEU A 173 2.56 14.26 7.44
C LEU A 173 1.06 14.20 7.65
N THR A 174 0.45 15.30 8.06
CA THR A 174 -1.00 15.46 8.23
C THR A 174 -1.47 16.69 7.46
N THR A 175 -2.78 16.79 7.22
CA THR A 175 -3.35 18.06 6.72
C THR A 175 -3.36 19.05 7.88
N VAL A 176 -2.53 20.09 7.78
CA VAL A 176 -2.66 21.28 8.61
C VAL A 176 -3.79 22.07 7.98
N GLU A 177 -4.94 22.16 8.65
CA GLU A 177 -5.86 23.25 8.33
C GLU A 177 -5.20 24.52 8.83
N GLU A 178 -4.60 25.29 7.93
CA GLU A 178 -4.57 26.74 8.13
C GLU A 178 -6.03 27.14 8.31
N ALA A 179 -6.37 27.62 9.50
CA ALA A 179 -7.62 28.34 9.66
C ALA A 179 -7.58 29.47 8.64
N GLU A 180 -8.33 29.33 7.55
CA GLU A 180 -8.75 30.47 6.73
C GLU A 180 -9.46 31.41 7.70
N THR A 181 -8.70 32.35 8.25
CA THR A 181 -9.21 33.63 8.71
C THR A 181 -9.66 34.34 7.45
N LEU A 182 -10.83 33.93 6.95
CA LEU A 182 -11.66 34.79 6.15
C LEU A 182 -12.09 35.94 7.06
N ASP A 183 -11.23 36.97 7.07
CA ASP A 183 -11.60 38.33 7.44
C ASP A 183 -12.89 38.69 6.67
N GLN A 184 -14.02 38.52 7.34
CA GLN A 184 -15.23 39.27 7.06
C GLN A 184 -15.24 40.46 8.02
N ALA A 185 -14.65 41.57 7.59
CA ALA A 185 -15.00 42.93 8.02
C ALA A 185 -14.43 43.96 7.02
#